data_AF-A0A511NAZ7-F1
#
_entry.id   AF-A0A511NAZ7-F1
#
_cell.length_a   1.000
_cell.length_b   1.000
_cell.length_c   1.000
_cell.angle_alpha   90.00
_cell.angle_beta   90.00
_cell.angle_gamma   90.00
#
_symmetry.space_group_name_H-M   'P 1'
#
loop_
_entity.id
_entity.type
_entity.pdbx_description
1 polymer ?
#
loop_
_entity_poly.entity_id
_entity_poly.type
_entity_poly.pdbx_seq_one_letter_code
_entity_poly.pdbx_strand_id
1 'polypeptide(L)'
;MKFLQVLMVLGLILLAVFTVANFDALMASHTLNLFWISSYMVPLGMLLVIAIAVIMIGYALAVTFVDLKSKAELNRYLKQMDQMRNAIDQAEASRFTQLREYIDQQMAGLASRVEGRVDRVRDELAADIGQLEDAVFRKQVDPREREL
;
A
#
# COMPACT_ATOMS: atom_id res chain seq x y z
N MET A 1 -1.49 -12.20 23.67
CA MET A 1 -1.50 -11.13 24.71
C MET A 1 -2.73 -11.16 25.62
N LYS A 2 -3.98 -11.29 25.12
CA LYS A 2 -5.19 -11.25 25.97
C LYS A 2 -5.29 -12.36 27.03
N PHE A 3 -4.89 -13.60 26.73
CA PHE A 3 -4.92 -14.69 27.71
C PHE A 3 -4.01 -14.42 28.92
N LEU A 4 -2.79 -13.93 28.69
CA LEU A 4 -1.86 -13.56 29.77
C LEU A 4 -2.39 -12.38 30.59
N GLN A 5 -3.04 -11.40 29.95
CA GLN A 5 -3.69 -10.28 30.65
C GLN A 5 -4.84 -10.77 31.54
N VAL A 6 -5.69 -11.67 31.05
CA VAL A 6 -6.76 -12.29 31.84
C VAL A 6 -6.19 -13.10 33.00
N LEU A 7 -5.13 -13.88 32.76
CA LEU A 7 -4.45 -14.65 33.79
C LEU A 7 -3.83 -13.75 34.88
N MET A 8 -3.24 -12.62 34.49
CA MET A 8 -2.66 -11.65 35.42
C MET A 8 -3.75 -10.97 36.27
N VAL A 9 -4.87 -10.57 35.67
CA VAL A 9 -6.03 -10.04 36.41
C VAL A 9 -6.58 -11.08 37.39
N LEU A 10 -6.71 -12.33 36.95
CA LEU A 10 -7.11 -13.44 37.81
C LEU A 10 -6.12 -13.61 38.98
N GLY A 11 -4.82 -13.53 38.71
CA GLY A 11 -3.77 -13.59 39.71
C GLY A 11 -3.85 -12.45 40.74
N LEU A 12 -4.14 -11.22 40.30
CA LEU A 12 -4.37 -10.08 41.21
C LEU A 12 -5.61 -10.26 42.09
N ILE A 13 -6.69 -10.78 41.53
CA ILE A 13 -7.90 -11.10 42.31
C ILE A 13 -7.59 -12.18 43.35
N LEU A 14 -6.88 -13.23 42.95
CA LEU A 14 -6.50 -14.32 43.85
C LEU A 14 -5.55 -13.83 44.96
N LEU A 15 -4.59 -12.95 44.62
CA LEU A 15 -3.74 -12.27 45.59
C LEU A 15 -4.58 -11.46 46.59
N ALA A 16 -5.53 -10.65 46.10
CA ALA A 16 -6.38 -9.84 46.96
C ALA A 16 -7.25 -10.69 47.91
N VAL A 17 -7.85 -11.77 47.40
CA VAL A 17 -8.60 -12.73 48.21
C VAL A 17 -7.71 -13.39 49.26
N PHE A 18 -6.50 -13.82 48.87
CA PHE A 18 -5.52 -14.38 49.79
C PHE A 18 -5.11 -13.39 50.89
N THR A 19 -4.89 -12.12 50.54
CA THR A 19 -4.53 -11.06 51.49
C THR A 19 -5.64 -10.80 52.50
N VAL A 20 -6.89 -10.70 52.05
CA VAL A 20 -8.03 -10.49 52.95
C VAL A 20 -8.26 -11.71 53.85
N ALA A 21 -8.17 -12.92 53.29
CA ALA A 21 -8.39 -14.16 54.04
C ALA A 21 -7.28 -14.44 55.08
N ASN A 22 -6.05 -14.00 54.83
CA ASN A 22 -4.89 -14.24 55.71
C ASN A 22 -4.38 -12.95 56.37
N PHE A 23 -5.24 -11.94 56.51
CA PHE A 23 -4.83 -10.61 56.95
C PHE A 23 -4.10 -10.62 58.30
N ASP A 24 -4.66 -11.30 59.29
CA ASP A 24 -4.06 -11.39 60.64
C ASP A 24 -2.69 -12.06 60.63
N ALA A 25 -2.53 -13.12 59.84
CA ALA A 25 -1.26 -13.81 59.67
C ALA A 25 -0.22 -12.95 58.93
N LEU A 26 -0.65 -12.13 57.96
CA LEU A 26 0.23 -11.22 57.23
C LEU A 26 0.65 -10.01 58.06
N MET A 27 -0.17 -9.62 59.04
CA MET A 27 0.10 -8.55 60.02
C MET A 27 1.03 -8.99 61.16
N ALA A 28 1.35 -10.28 61.27
CA ALA A 28 2.25 -10.79 62.30
C ALA A 28 3.63 -10.11 62.20
N SER A 29 4.01 -9.42 63.27
CA SER A 29 5.27 -8.66 63.33
C SER A 29 6.46 -9.61 63.46
N HIS A 30 7.41 -9.50 62.53
CA HIS A 30 8.67 -10.22 62.60
C HIS A 30 9.83 -9.23 62.76
N THR A 31 10.85 -9.62 63.54
CA THR A 31 12.10 -8.86 63.63
C THR A 31 12.92 -9.16 62.38
N LEU A 32 12.93 -8.22 61.42
CA LEU A 32 13.79 -8.30 60.25
C LEU A 32 14.88 -7.24 60.29
N ASN A 33 16.04 -7.60 59.76
CA ASN A 33 17.09 -6.66 59.40
C ASN A 33 16.90 -6.27 57.93
N LEU A 34 16.23 -5.14 57.69
CA LEU A 34 16.18 -4.55 56.36
C LEU A 34 17.44 -3.70 56.17
N PHE A 35 18.32 -4.13 55.26
CA PHE A 35 19.37 -3.27 54.71
C PHE A 35 20.25 -2.57 55.77
N TRP A 36 20.62 -3.30 56.83
CA TRP A 36 21.54 -2.80 57.88
C TRP A 36 21.01 -1.64 58.72
N ILE A 37 19.72 -1.33 58.64
CA ILE A 37 19.06 -0.30 59.44
C ILE A 37 18.21 -1.02 60.50
N SER A 38 18.36 -0.57 61.75
CA SER A 38 17.74 -1.03 63.00
C SER A 38 16.49 -1.91 62.85
N SER A 39 16.44 -3.01 63.63
CA SER A 39 15.34 -3.97 63.70
C SER A 39 14.00 -3.28 63.95
N TYR A 40 13.24 -3.07 62.87
CA TYR A 40 11.88 -2.57 62.95
C TYR A 40 10.92 -3.77 62.88
N MET A 41 9.92 -3.78 63.75
CA MET A 41 8.86 -4.80 63.71
C MET A 41 7.96 -4.54 62.51
N VAL A 42 8.36 -5.05 61.35
CA VAL A 42 7.58 -4.93 60.11
C VAL A 42 6.80 -6.23 59.90
N PRO A 43 5.50 -6.16 59.58
CA PRO A 43 4.76 -7.31 59.10
C PRO A 43 5.28 -7.75 57.73
N LEU A 44 6.10 -8.80 57.70
CA LEU A 44 6.77 -9.29 56.49
C LEU A 44 5.77 -9.69 55.40
N GLY A 45 4.65 -10.29 55.80
CA GLY A 45 3.61 -10.73 54.87
C GLY A 45 3.03 -9.59 54.04
N MET A 46 2.73 -8.47 54.68
CA MET A 46 2.27 -7.25 54.00
C MET A 46 3.30 -6.72 52.99
N LEU A 47 4.58 -6.69 53.39
CA LEU A 47 5.64 -6.18 52.52
C LEU A 47 5.81 -7.03 51.26
N LEU A 48 5.75 -8.36 51.40
CA LEU A 48 5.82 -9.29 50.26
C LEU A 48 4.60 -9.16 49.34
N VAL A 49 3.39 -9.06 49.90
CA VAL A 49 2.16 -8.87 49.11
C VAL A 49 2.22 -7.56 48.33
N ILE A 50 2.64 -6.46 48.97
CA ILE A 50 2.79 -5.15 48.30
C ILE A 50 3.83 -5.23 47.19
N ALA A 51 4.99 -5.84 47.44
CA ALA A 51 6.04 -5.98 46.44
C ALA A 51 5.55 -6.76 45.21
N ILE A 52 4.86 -7.89 45.42
CA ILE A 52 4.26 -8.69 44.35
C ILE A 52 3.19 -7.89 43.60
N ALA A 53 2.33 -7.16 44.30
CA ALA A 53 1.29 -6.33 43.70
C ALA A 53 1.89 -5.22 42.82
N VAL A 54 2.93 -4.53 43.29
CA VAL A 54 3.63 -3.48 42.53
C VAL A 54 4.26 -4.05 41.26
N ILE A 55 4.91 -5.20 41.33
CA ILE A 55 5.50 -5.86 40.15
C ILE A 55 4.41 -6.24 39.14
N MET A 56 3.30 -6.84 39.61
CA MET A 56 2.18 -7.22 38.73
C MET A 56 1.54 -6.01 38.05
N ILE A 57 1.30 -4.92 38.78
CA ILE A 57 0.74 -3.69 38.23
C ILE A 57 1.72 -3.04 37.25
N GLY A 58 3.01 -2.98 37.59
CA GLY A 58 4.06 -2.47 36.70
C GLY A 58 4.13 -3.24 35.39
N TYR A 59 4.08 -4.57 35.46
CA TYR A 59 3.99 -5.43 34.29
C TYR A 59 2.73 -5.16 33.45
N ALA A 60 1.56 -5.03 34.09
CA ALA A 60 0.30 -4.71 33.42
C ALA A 60 0.41 -3.43 32.59
N LEU A 61 0.91 -2.37 33.22
CA LEU A 61 1.09 -1.07 32.59
C LEU A 61 2.05 -1.19 31.41
N ALA A 62 3.24 -1.78 31.61
CA ALA A 62 4.22 -1.95 30.54
C ALA A 62 3.65 -2.66 29.30
N VAL A 63 2.88 -3.73 29.49
CA VAL A 63 2.24 -4.47 28.39
C VAL A 63 1.20 -3.60 27.67
N THR A 64 0.36 -2.86 28.41
CA THR A 64 -0.63 -1.97 27.77
C THR A 64 0.01 -0.88 26.92
N PHE A 65 1.13 -0.28 27.36
CA PHE A 65 1.86 0.73 26.58
C PHE A 65 2.43 0.19 25.26
N VAL A 66 2.81 -1.08 25.21
CA VAL A 66 3.33 -1.72 23.99
C VAL A 66 2.21 -1.95 22.96
N ASP A 67 1.03 -2.37 23.41
CA ASP A 67 -0.13 -2.65 22.53
C ASP A 67 -0.69 -1.38 21.85
N LEU A 68 -0.48 -0.18 22.41
CA LEU A 68 -0.92 1.07 21.80
C LEU A 68 -0.06 1.47 20.59
N LYS A 69 1.26 1.23 20.67
CA LYS A 69 2.20 1.59 19.59
C LYS A 69 1.96 0.76 18.33
N SER A 70 1.73 -0.54 18.49
CA SER A 70 1.52 -1.45 17.36
C SER A 70 0.24 -1.13 16.57
N LYS A 71 -0.83 -0.71 17.25
CA LYS A 71 -2.09 -0.30 16.58
C LYS A 71 -1.95 1.02 15.82
N ALA A 72 -1.20 1.97 16.37
CA ALA A 72 -0.92 3.23 15.68
C ALA A 72 -0.06 3.02 14.41
N GLU A 73 0.92 2.12 14.49
CA GLU A 73 1.71 1.72 13.33
C GLU A 73 0.86 1.05 12.25
N LEU A 74 -0.07 0.16 12.62
CA LEU A 74 -0.96 -0.49 11.66
C LEU A 74 -1.79 0.52 10.87
N ASN A 75 -2.37 1.52 11.54
CA ASN A 75 -3.11 2.60 10.88
C ASN A 75 -2.21 3.41 9.94
N ARG A 76 -0.95 3.62 10.33
CA ARG A 76 0.03 4.29 9.48
C ARG A 76 0.36 3.46 8.23
N TYR A 77 0.52 2.15 8.37
CA TYR A 77 0.73 1.24 7.24
C TYR A 77 -0.48 1.20 6.31
N LEU A 78 -1.70 1.13 6.84
CA LEU A 78 -2.92 1.18 6.05
C LEU A 78 -3.01 2.48 5.25
N LYS A 79 -2.68 3.62 5.88
CA LYS A 79 -2.64 4.92 5.20
C LYS A 79 -1.58 4.96 4.09
N GLN A 80 -0.41 4.38 4.33
CA GLN A 80 0.65 4.28 3.31
C GLN A 80 0.23 3.37 2.14
N MET A 81 -0.45 2.25 2.41
CA MET A 81 -1.00 1.37 1.36
C MET A 81 -2.05 2.09 0.52
N ASP A 82 -2.92 2.89 1.15
CA ASP A 82 -3.94 3.67 0.44
C ASP A 82 -3.31 4.75 -0.46
N GLN A 83 -2.28 5.44 0.06
CA GLN A 83 -1.50 6.40 -0.74
C GLN A 83 -0.80 5.71 -1.92
N MET A 84 -0.21 4.54 -1.70
CA MET A 84 0.47 3.78 -2.75
C MET A 84 -0.52 3.28 -3.81
N ARG A 85 -1.70 2.82 -3.40
CA ARG A 85 -2.78 2.45 -4.31
C ARG A 85 -3.22 3.63 -5.19
N ASN A 86 -3.48 4.78 -4.58
CA ASN A 86 -3.86 5.98 -5.32
C ASN A 86 -2.76 6.42 -6.32
N ALA A 87 -1.48 6.28 -5.94
CA ALA A 87 -0.37 6.57 -6.83
C ALA A 87 -0.27 5.58 -8.00
N ILE A 88 -0.50 4.28 -7.74
CA ILE A 88 -0.56 3.25 -8.79
C ILE A 88 -1.73 3.52 -9.74
N ASP A 89 -2.93 3.77 -9.21
CA ASP A 89 -4.13 4.03 -10.02
C ASP A 89 -3.91 5.26 -10.92
N GLN A 90 -3.27 6.31 -10.39
CA GLN A 90 -2.92 7.49 -11.18
C GLN A 90 -1.86 7.19 -12.25
N ALA A 91 -0.86 6.37 -11.93
CA ALA A 91 0.16 5.94 -12.89
C ALA A 91 -0.44 5.05 -14.00
N GLU A 92 -1.38 4.17 -13.65
CA GLU A 92 -2.13 3.34 -14.61
C GLU A 92 -3.01 4.19 -15.52
N ALA A 93 -3.73 5.17 -14.97
CA ALA A 93 -4.52 6.11 -15.76
C ALA A 93 -3.64 6.91 -16.74
N SER A 94 -2.47 7.38 -16.29
CA SER A 94 -1.51 8.06 -17.17
C SER A 94 -0.98 7.14 -18.26
N ARG A 95 -0.61 5.90 -17.94
CA ARG A 95 -0.18 4.90 -18.93
C ARG A 95 -1.27 4.59 -19.95
N PHE A 96 -2.52 4.49 -19.53
CA PHE A 96 -3.65 4.26 -20.44
C PHE A 96 -3.80 5.44 -21.41
N THR A 97 -3.73 6.67 -20.91
CA THR A 97 -3.76 7.88 -21.76
C THR A 97 -2.59 7.92 -22.73
N GLN A 98 -1.37 7.65 -22.29
CA GLN A 98 -0.18 7.61 -23.15
C GLN A 98 -0.30 6.54 -24.24
N LEU A 99 -0.78 5.34 -23.89
CA LEU A 99 -0.97 4.26 -24.86
C LEU A 99 -2.05 4.62 -25.89
N ARG A 100 -3.13 5.26 -25.45
CA ARG A 100 -4.18 5.76 -26.34
C ARG A 100 -3.65 6.82 -27.30
N GLU A 101 -2.94 7.82 -26.79
CA GLU A 101 -2.32 8.85 -27.62
C GLU A 101 -1.34 8.26 -28.63
N TYR A 102 -0.53 7.27 -28.21
CA TYR A 102 0.39 6.57 -29.11
C TYR A 102 -0.35 5.81 -30.23
N ILE A 103 -1.45 5.13 -29.91
CA ILE A 103 -2.28 4.44 -30.93
C ILE A 103 -2.91 5.47 -31.87
N ASP A 104 -3.49 6.55 -31.35
CA ASP A 104 -4.12 7.60 -32.15
C ASP A 104 -3.10 8.23 -33.11
N GLN A 105 -1.88 8.51 -32.64
CA GLN A 105 -0.78 9.00 -33.47
C GLN A 105 -0.37 7.99 -34.56
N GLN A 106 -0.26 6.71 -34.22
CA GLN A 106 0.06 5.68 -35.21
C GLN A 106 -1.04 5.52 -36.26
N MET A 107 -2.32 5.58 -35.86
CA MET A 107 -3.46 5.51 -36.79
C MET A 107 -3.51 6.72 -37.72
N ALA A 108 -3.29 7.93 -37.19
CA ALA A 108 -3.19 9.14 -38.00
C ALA A 108 -2.01 9.06 -38.98
N GLY A 109 -0.86 8.55 -38.53
CA GLY A 109 0.30 8.34 -39.39
C GLY A 109 0.05 7.31 -40.49
N LEU A 110 -0.66 6.22 -40.19
CA LEU A 110 -1.07 5.22 -41.19
C LEU A 110 -2.07 5.80 -42.19
N ALA A 111 -3.08 6.55 -41.73
CA ALA A 111 -4.06 7.21 -42.60
C ALA A 111 -3.38 8.16 -43.59
N SER A 112 -2.48 9.03 -43.10
CA SER A 112 -1.71 9.95 -43.95
C SER A 112 -0.84 9.22 -44.98
N ARG A 113 -0.21 8.09 -44.61
CA ARG A 113 0.56 7.26 -45.56
C ARG A 113 -0.31 6.62 -46.62
N VAL A 114 -1.53 6.21 -46.26
CA VAL A 114 -2.50 5.64 -47.23
C VAL A 114 -2.98 6.72 -48.19
N GLU A 115 -3.38 7.89 -47.68
CA GLU A 115 -3.77 9.04 -48.51
C GLU A 115 -2.66 9.42 -49.50
N GLY A 116 -1.42 9.59 -49.02
CA GLY A 116 -0.29 9.90 -49.90
C GLY A 116 0.11 8.78 -50.86
N ARG A 117 -0.36 7.54 -50.66
CA ARG A 117 -0.26 6.47 -51.68
C ARG A 117 -1.38 6.56 -52.70
N VAL A 118 -2.61 6.86 -52.27
CA VAL A 118 -3.75 7.06 -53.17
C VAL A 118 -3.50 8.24 -54.09
N ASP A 119 -2.98 9.36 -53.57
CA ASP A 119 -2.68 10.54 -54.38
C ASP A 119 -1.58 10.26 -55.41
N ARG A 120 -0.49 9.57 -55.01
CA ARG A 120 0.53 9.15 -55.97
C ARG A 120 0.00 8.23 -57.06
N VAL A 121 -0.83 7.25 -56.71
CA VAL A 121 -1.45 6.36 -57.70
C VAL A 121 -2.39 7.15 -58.62
N ARG A 122 -3.13 8.14 -58.10
CA ARG A 122 -3.97 9.03 -58.90
C ARG A 122 -3.15 9.88 -59.87
N ASP A 123 -2.05 10.45 -59.40
CA ASP A 123 -1.14 11.26 -60.22
C ASP A 123 -0.48 10.42 -61.32
N GLU A 124 -0.03 9.21 -61.00
CA GLU A 124 0.51 8.24 -61.97
C GLU A 124 -0.55 7.86 -63.02
N LEU A 125 -1.78 7.54 -62.60
CA LEU A 125 -2.89 7.25 -63.53
C LEU A 125 -3.23 8.43 -64.44
N ALA A 126 -3.25 9.66 -63.89
CA ALA A 126 -3.53 10.86 -64.67
C ALA A 126 -2.44 11.13 -65.72
N ALA A 127 -1.17 10.92 -65.36
CA ALA A 127 -0.04 11.03 -66.28
C ALA A 127 -0.10 9.97 -67.40
N ASP A 128 -0.37 8.71 -67.05
CA ASP A 128 -0.51 7.61 -68.01
C ASP A 128 -1.67 7.85 -68.99
N ILE A 129 -2.81 8.35 -68.51
CA ILE A 129 -3.96 8.71 -69.36
C ILE A 129 -3.58 9.85 -70.33
N GLY A 130 -2.92 10.91 -69.85
CA GLY A 130 -2.47 12.01 -70.70
C GLY A 130 -1.50 11.54 -71.79
N GLN A 131 -0.57 10.64 -71.45
CA GLN A 131 0.36 10.06 -72.43
C GLN A 131 -0.35 9.22 -73.50
N LEU A 132 -1.39 8.47 -73.10
CA LEU A 132 -2.22 7.71 -74.04
C LEU A 132 -3.03 8.63 -74.97
N GLU A 133 -3.64 9.68 -74.43
CA GLU A 133 -4.36 10.68 -75.23
C GLU A 133 -3.45 11.32 -76.27
N ASP A 134 -2.25 11.76 -75.87
CA ASP A 134 -1.26 12.33 -76.78
C ASP A 134 -0.82 11.35 -77.89
N ALA A 135 -0.64 10.07 -77.54
CA ALA A 135 -0.28 9.02 -78.49
C ALA A 135 -1.40 8.72 -79.48
N VAL A 136 -2.66 8.72 -79.02
CA VAL A 136 -3.84 8.54 -79.87
C VAL A 136 -4.03 9.74 -80.80
N PHE A 137 -3.91 10.97 -80.28
CA PHE A 137 -4.01 12.18 -81.08
C PHE A 137 -2.94 12.21 -82.16
N ARG A 138 -1.70 11.84 -81.82
CA ARG A 138 -0.60 11.72 -82.80
C ARG A 138 -0.92 10.73 -83.92
N LYS A 139 -1.53 9.58 -83.61
CA LYS A 139 -1.93 8.58 -84.61
C LYS A 139 -3.11 9.00 -85.47
N GLN A 140 -4.05 9.81 -84.95
CA GLN A 140 -5.20 10.29 -85.73
C GLN A 140 -4.87 11.50 -86.62
N VAL A 141 -3.88 12.31 -86.24
CA VAL A 141 -3.46 13.51 -86.97
C VAL A 141 -2.55 13.20 -88.17
N ASP A 142 -2.02 11.98 -88.30
CA ASP A 142 -1.28 11.56 -89.49
C ASP A 142 -2.23 10.94 -90.55
N PRO A 143 -2.65 11.68 -91.60
CA PRO A 143 -3.62 11.20 -92.57
C PRO A 143 -2.95 10.42 -93.71
N ARG A 144 -1.63 10.20 -93.66
CA ARG A 144 -0.83 9.78 -94.83
C ARG A 144 -0.82 8.27 -95.09
N GLU A 145 -1.47 7.45 -94.29
CA GLU A 145 -1.50 5.98 -94.47
C GLU A 145 -2.86 5.42 -94.95
N ARG A 146 -3.87 6.25 -95.27
CA ARG A 146 -5.16 5.76 -95.81
C ARG A 146 -5.27 5.72 -97.34
N GLU A 147 -4.22 6.10 -98.07
CA GLU A 147 -4.17 6.01 -99.53
C GLU A 147 -3.01 5.13 -100.00
N LEU A 148 -3.13 3.81 -99.80
CA LEU A 148 -2.47 2.78 -100.61
C LEU A 148 -3.43 1.59 -100.77
#